data_AF-A0A1P8KEC5-F1
#
_entry.id   AF-A0A1P8KEC5-F1
#
_cell.length_a   1.000
_cell.length_b   1.000
_cell.length_c   1.000
_cell.angle_alpha   90.00
_cell.angle_beta   90.00
_cell.angle_gamma   90.00
#
_symmetry.space_group_name_H-M   'P 1'
#
loop_
_entity.id
_entity.type
_entity.pdbx_description
1 polymer ?
#
loop_
_entity_poly.entity_id
_entity_poly.type
_entity_poly.pdbx_seq_one_letter_code
_entity_poly.pdbx_strand_id
1 'polypeptide(L)'
;MFKQLEANDVLFIDSTHVGKVGSDVNRLVFEIFPLLAPGVVIHLHDIFYPFEYPKEWIYEGRTWNEAYLIRAFMQYNSHFRVELMNTFMTHFHREFFETKMPLCLRNTGASLWLRKLR
;
A
#
# COMPACT_ATOMS: atom_id res chain seq x y z
N MET A 1 3.31 -0.98 21.17
CA MET A 1 2.54 -0.09 20.29
C MET A 1 1.72 -0.90 19.28
N PHE A 2 2.29 -1.51 18.23
CA PHE A 2 1.49 -2.17 17.16
C PHE A 2 0.51 -3.27 17.60
N LYS A 3 0.83 -4.01 18.67
CA LYS A 3 -0.08 -5.05 19.24
C LYS A 3 -1.35 -4.48 19.87
N GLN A 4 -1.44 -3.16 20.05
CA GLN A 4 -2.62 -2.50 20.61
C GLN A 4 -3.66 -2.15 19.52
N LEU A 5 -3.31 -2.29 18.25
CA LEU A 5 -4.26 -2.06 17.15
C LEU A 5 -5.25 -3.22 17.08
N GLU A 6 -6.52 -2.87 17.06
CA GLU A 6 -7.64 -3.80 17.04
C GLU A 6 -8.35 -3.79 15.68
N ALA A 7 -9.38 -4.63 15.54
CA ALA A 7 -10.14 -4.71 14.30
C ALA A 7 -10.72 -3.33 13.91
N ASN A 8 -10.51 -2.94 12.65
CA ASN A 8 -10.88 -1.65 12.06
C ASN A 8 -10.04 -0.44 12.46
N ASP A 9 -9.01 -0.60 13.30
CA ASP A 9 -7.98 0.43 13.43
C ASP A 9 -7.15 0.52 12.15
N VAL A 10 -6.66 1.73 11.86
CA VAL A 10 -5.85 2.01 10.68
C VAL A 10 -4.39 2.19 11.07
N LEU A 11 -3.53 1.32 10.54
CA LEU A 11 -2.09 1.53 10.51
C LEU A 11 -1.72 2.27 9.22
N PHE A 12 -1.44 3.57 9.34
CA PHE A 12 -0.96 4.39 8.22
C PHE A 12 0.56 4.33 8.12
N ILE A 13 1.06 4.00 6.93
CA ILE A 13 2.49 3.81 6.66
C ILE A 13 2.89 4.66 5.45
N ASP A 14 3.83 5.57 5.70
CA ASP A 14 4.64 6.22 4.68
C ASP A 14 6.10 5.91 5.00
N SER A 15 6.60 4.86 4.36
CA SER A 15 7.90 4.27 4.66
C SER A 15 9.03 4.98 3.89
N THR A 16 10.25 4.48 3.99
CA THR A 16 11.33 4.91 3.08
C THR A 16 11.16 4.43 1.64
N HIS A 17 10.20 3.54 1.36
CA HIS A 17 9.92 2.89 0.08
C HIS A 17 11.06 2.01 -0.47
N VAL A 18 12.14 1.82 0.31
CA VAL A 18 13.35 1.08 -0.10
C VAL A 18 13.64 -0.07 0.86
N GLY A 19 13.39 -1.29 0.40
CA GLY A 19 13.91 -2.53 0.95
C GLY A 19 15.43 -2.62 0.83
N LYS A 20 16.13 -2.64 1.97
CA LYS A 20 17.60 -2.81 2.08
C LYS A 20 17.97 -3.27 3.50
N VAL A 21 19.25 -3.48 3.76
CA VAL A 21 19.75 -3.83 5.10
C VAL A 21 19.28 -2.76 6.11
N GLY A 22 18.57 -3.21 7.15
CA GLY A 22 18.04 -2.34 8.20
C GLY A 22 16.88 -1.42 7.78
N SER A 23 16.22 -1.66 6.64
CA SER A 23 15.10 -0.81 6.22
C SER A 23 13.84 -1.01 7.06
N ASP A 24 13.09 0.07 7.21
CA ASP A 24 11.74 0.07 7.79
C ASP A 24 10.76 -0.78 6.97
N VAL A 25 10.86 -0.78 5.63
CA VAL A 25 10.10 -1.67 4.73
C VAL A 25 10.23 -3.15 5.14
N ASN A 26 11.46 -3.60 5.40
CA ASN A 26 11.70 -4.98 5.81
C ASN A 26 11.12 -5.26 7.20
N ARG A 27 11.29 -4.33 8.14
CA ARG A 27 10.70 -4.42 9.48
C ARG A 27 9.17 -4.48 9.42
N LEU A 28 8.55 -3.70 8.54
CA LEU A 28 7.10 -3.71 8.34
C LEU A 28 6.61 -5.09 7.92
N VAL A 29 7.20 -5.64 6.86
CA VAL A 29 6.77 -6.92 6.27
C VAL A 29 7.11 -8.12 7.16
N PHE A 30 8.31 -8.15 7.76
CA PHE A 30 8.80 -9.33 8.47
C PHE A 30 8.44 -9.34 9.96
N GLU A 31 8.28 -8.18 10.59
CA GLU A 31 8.02 -8.09 12.03
C GLU A 31 6.65 -7.49 12.33
N ILE A 32 6.25 -6.38 11.69
CA ILE A 32 5.06 -5.64 12.12
C ILE A 32 3.77 -6.28 11.61
N PHE A 33 3.63 -6.56 10.31
CA PHE A 33 2.41 -7.15 9.75
C PHE A 33 2.02 -8.49 10.41
N PRO A 34 2.96 -9.41 10.72
CA PRO A 34 2.65 -10.62 11.46
C PRO A 34 2.09 -10.37 12.87
N LEU A 35 2.44 -9.26 13.52
CA LEU A 35 2.02 -8.94 14.89
C LEU A 35 0.65 -8.27 15.00
N LEU A 36 0.09 -7.74 13.91
CA LEU A 36 -1.19 -7.03 13.93
C LEU A 36 -2.35 -7.98 14.28
N ALA A 37 -3.41 -7.48 14.93
CA ALA A 37 -4.61 -8.28 15.13
C ALA A 37 -5.38 -8.48 13.81
N PRO A 38 -6.13 -9.59 13.65
CA PRO A 38 -7.09 -9.72 12.55
C PRO A 38 -8.07 -8.54 12.53
N GLY A 39 -8.40 -8.07 11.33
CA GLY A 39 -9.28 -6.94 11.10
C GLY A 39 -8.59 -5.57 11.04
N VAL A 40 -7.33 -5.44 11.46
CA VAL A 40 -6.55 -4.20 11.28
C VAL A 40 -6.44 -3.85 9.80
N VAL A 41 -6.63 -2.57 9.49
CA VAL A 41 -6.50 -2.01 8.15
C VAL A 41 -5.14 -1.36 8.02
N ILE A 42 -4.43 -1.66 6.94
CA ILE A 42 -3.06 -1.19 6.67
C ILE A 42 -3.13 -0.31 5.43
N HIS A 43 -2.70 0.94 5.57
CA HIS A 43 -2.51 1.86 4.45
C HIS A 43 -1.02 1.94 4.12
N LEU A 44 -0.67 1.60 2.88
CA LEU A 44 0.67 1.78 2.33
C LEU A 44 0.62 2.95 1.34
N HIS A 45 1.33 4.02 1.67
CA HIS A 45 1.45 5.21 0.84
C HIS A 45 2.24 4.90 -0.45
N ASP A 46 1.97 5.62 -1.53
CA ASP A 46 2.71 5.58 -2.81
C ASP A 46 2.90 4.20 -3.47
N ILE A 47 1.97 3.27 -3.24
CA ILE A 47 1.92 2.01 -4.01
C ILE A 47 0.96 2.17 -5.20
N PHE A 48 1.51 2.10 -6.40
CA PHE A 48 0.81 2.29 -7.68
C PHE A 48 0.42 0.95 -8.30
N TYR A 49 -0.74 0.88 -8.95
CA TYR A 49 -1.14 -0.29 -9.75
C TYR A 49 -0.37 -0.29 -11.09
N PRO A 50 0.09 -1.44 -11.61
CA PRO A 50 0.01 -2.81 -11.07
C PRO A 50 1.29 -3.21 -10.30
N PHE A 51 1.63 -2.45 -9.26
CA PHE A 51 2.87 -2.55 -8.46
C PHE A 51 4.12 -2.12 -9.22
N GLU A 52 4.05 -0.95 -9.87
CA GLU A 52 5.16 -0.34 -10.59
C GLU A 52 5.17 1.17 -10.35
N TYR A 53 6.34 1.77 -10.20
CA TYR A 53 6.48 3.20 -9.93
C TYR A 53 6.43 4.06 -11.20
N PRO A 54 6.01 5.33 -11.11
CA PRO A 54 6.04 6.26 -12.23
C PRO A 54 7.43 6.35 -12.86
N LYS A 55 7.45 6.39 -14.20
CA LYS A 55 8.68 6.43 -15.01
C LYS A 55 9.56 7.62 -14.62
N GLU A 56 8.93 8.75 -14.35
CA GLU A 56 9.57 10.00 -13.96
C GLU A 56 10.35 9.84 -12.64
N TRP A 57 9.75 9.16 -11.65
CA TRP A 57 10.40 8.91 -10.36
C TRP A 57 11.62 8.00 -10.49
N ILE A 58 11.54 7.01 -11.38
CA ILE A 58 12.68 6.14 -11.68
C ILE A 58 13.82 6.96 -12.31
N TYR A 59 13.51 7.84 -13.27
CA TYR A 59 14.51 8.69 -13.91
C TYR A 59 15.07 9.81 -13.02
N GLU A 60 14.33 10.23 -11.99
CA GLU A 60 14.85 11.08 -10.90
C GLU A 60 15.86 10.35 -10.00
N GLY A 61 16.07 9.05 -10.20
CA GLY A 61 17.00 8.24 -9.42
C GLY A 61 16.39 7.66 -8.14
N ARG A 62 15.06 7.67 -7.99
CA ARG A 62 14.40 6.97 -6.88
C ARG A 62 14.56 5.48 -7.08
N THR A 63 15.14 4.81 -6.10
CA THR A 63 15.35 3.35 -6.08
C THR A 63 14.30 2.64 -5.23
N TRP A 64 13.06 3.13 -5.29
CA TRP A 64 11.95 2.57 -4.54
C TRP A 64 11.63 1.17 -5.06
N ASN A 65 11.47 0.23 -4.13
CA ASN A 65 11.27 -1.19 -4.46
C ASN A 65 10.23 -1.86 -3.54
N GLU A 66 9.61 -1.10 -2.63
CA GLU A 66 8.58 -1.60 -1.71
C GLU A 66 7.40 -2.22 -2.47
N ALA A 67 6.95 -1.60 -3.58
CA ALA A 67 5.84 -2.12 -4.37
C ALA A 67 6.08 -3.56 -4.86
N TYR A 68 7.31 -3.91 -5.25
CA TYR A 68 7.64 -5.27 -5.69
C TYR A 68 7.69 -6.25 -4.52
N LEU A 69 8.22 -5.84 -3.37
CA LEU A 69 8.22 -6.66 -2.16
C LEU A 69 6.79 -6.93 -1.68
N ILE A 70 5.93 -5.91 -1.67
CA ILE A 70 4.53 -6.05 -1.30
C ILE A 70 3.78 -6.93 -2.31
N ARG A 71 4.04 -6.78 -3.62
CA ARG A 71 3.50 -7.68 -4.65
C ARG A 71 3.87 -9.13 -4.36
N ALA A 72 5.15 -9.40 -4.07
CA ALA A 72 5.61 -10.74 -3.72
C ALA A 72 5.00 -11.25 -2.41
N PHE A 73 4.91 -10.40 -1.37
CA PHE A 73 4.29 -10.71 -0.09
C PHE A 73 2.81 -11.06 -0.23
N MET A 74 2.09 -10.40 -1.14
CA MET A 74 0.69 -10.67 -1.43
C MET A 74 0.49 -11.90 -2.31
N GLN A 75 1.49 -12.25 -3.14
CA GLN A 75 1.41 -13.41 -4.00
C GLN A 75 1.31 -14.68 -3.16
N TYR A 76 0.22 -15.44 -3.35
CA TYR A 76 -0.14 -16.63 -2.56
C TYR A 76 -0.48 -16.38 -1.09
N ASN A 77 -0.67 -15.12 -0.67
CA ASN A 77 -0.99 -14.79 0.71
C ASN A 77 -2.50 -14.79 0.95
N SER A 78 -2.96 -15.64 1.86
CA SER A 78 -4.37 -15.76 2.27
C SER A 78 -4.68 -15.12 3.64
N HIS A 79 -3.67 -14.49 4.27
CA HIS A 79 -3.78 -13.79 5.54
C HIS A 79 -4.08 -12.31 5.36
N PHE A 80 -3.93 -11.77 4.15
CA PHE A 80 -4.19 -10.37 3.82
C PHE A 80 -5.07 -10.27 2.59
N ARG A 81 -5.95 -9.27 2.58
CA ARG A 81 -6.82 -8.95 1.44
C ARG A 81 -6.62 -7.52 1.02
N VAL A 82 -6.61 -7.25 -0.28
CA VAL A 82 -6.70 -5.88 -0.81
C VAL A 82 -8.12 -5.37 -0.61
N GLU A 83 -8.27 -4.27 0.12
CA GLU A 83 -9.55 -3.56 0.28
C GLU A 83 -9.73 -2.51 -0.81
N LEU A 84 -8.66 -1.78 -1.12
CA LEU A 84 -8.67 -0.68 -2.06
C LEU A 84 -7.28 -0.45 -2.63
N MET A 85 -7.23 -0.06 -3.89
CA MET A 85 -6.03 0.53 -4.49
C MET A 85 -6.46 1.74 -5.30
N ASN A 86 -6.03 2.94 -4.90
CA ASN A 86 -6.59 4.18 -5.45
C ASN A 86 -6.31 4.29 -6.95
N THR A 87 -5.09 3.95 -7.37
CA THR A 87 -4.69 3.98 -8.77
C THR A 87 -5.43 2.93 -9.60
N PHE A 88 -5.74 1.75 -9.06
CA PHE A 88 -6.63 0.79 -9.75
C PHE A 88 -8.00 1.44 -10.03
N MET A 89 -8.59 2.07 -9.02
CA MET A 89 -9.89 2.72 -9.17
C MET A 89 -9.86 3.85 -10.20
N THR A 90 -8.82 4.68 -10.22
CA THR A 90 -8.73 5.77 -11.20
C THR A 90 -8.45 5.29 -12.62
N HIS A 91 -7.82 4.12 -12.80
CA HIS A 91 -7.60 3.51 -14.11
C HIS A 91 -8.87 2.85 -14.67
N PHE A 92 -9.59 2.08 -13.85
CA PHE A 92 -10.69 1.24 -14.34
C PHE A 92 -12.08 1.81 -14.04
N HIS A 93 -12.20 2.77 -13.12
CA HIS A 93 -13.47 3.36 -12.68
C HIS A 93 -13.41 4.90 -12.70
N ARG A 94 -12.70 5.47 -13.67
CA ARG A 94 -12.48 6.92 -13.78
C ARG A 94 -13.77 7.75 -13.76
N GLU A 95 -14.81 7.29 -14.45
CA GLU A 95 -16.13 7.97 -14.54
C GLU A 95 -16.75 8.23 -13.16
N PHE A 96 -16.56 7.31 -12.21
CA PHE A 96 -17.01 7.51 -10.83
C PHE A 96 -16.38 8.77 -10.22
N PHE A 97 -15.08 8.97 -10.42
CA PHE A 97 -14.39 10.16 -9.91
C PHE A 97 -14.80 11.41 -10.67
N GLU A 98 -14.95 11.35 -11.99
CA GLU A 98 -15.38 12.50 -12.79
C GLU A 98 -16.74 13.03 -12.32
N THR A 99 -17.66 12.13 -11.99
CA THR A 99 -19.03 12.47 -11.61
C THR A 99 -19.21 12.77 -10.12
N LYS A 100 -18.50 12.05 -9.24
CA LYS A 100 -18.73 12.12 -7.77
C LYS A 100 -17.61 12.81 -7.00
N MET A 101 -16.37 12.72 -7.49
CA MET A 101 -15.18 13.20 -6.77
C MET A 101 -14.15 13.83 -7.71
N PRO A 102 -14.52 14.85 -8.53
CA PRO A 102 -13.67 15.32 -9.63
C PRO A 102 -12.34 15.92 -9.15
N LEU A 103 -12.27 16.41 -7.91
CA LEU A 103 -11.03 16.92 -7.32
C LEU A 103 -9.96 15.84 -7.14
N CYS A 104 -10.36 14.57 -6.94
CA CYS A 104 -9.42 13.45 -6.86
C CYS A 104 -8.70 13.18 -8.18
N LEU A 105 -9.18 13.71 -9.31
CA LEU A 105 -8.51 13.56 -10.60
C LEU A 105 -7.44 14.61 -10.86
N ARG A 106 -7.38 15.68 -10.05
CA ARG A 106 -6.27 16.65 -10.12
C ARG A 106 -4.97 16.06 -9.58
N ASN A 107 -5.09 15.20 -8.58
CA ASN A 107 -4.02 14.37 -8.06
C ASN A 107 -4.65 13.07 -7.56
N THR A 108 -4.46 12.01 -8.33
CA THR A 108 -5.03 10.69 -8.00
C THR A 108 -4.40 10.08 -6.75
N GLY A 109 -3.20 10.56 -6.38
CA GLY A 109 -2.34 9.94 -5.39
C GLY A 109 -2.03 8.48 -5.75
N ALA A 110 -1.43 7.78 -4.80
CA ALA A 110 -1.30 6.33 -4.84
C ALA A 110 -1.31 5.78 -3.42
N SER A 111 -2.03 4.68 -3.23
CA SER A 111 -1.98 3.91 -2.01
C SER A 111 -2.57 2.53 -2.22
N LEU A 112 -2.13 1.61 -1.38
CA LEU A 112 -2.68 0.27 -1.25
C LEU A 112 -3.23 0.09 0.15
N TRP A 113 -4.48 -0.35 0.23
CA TRP A 113 -5.15 -0.66 1.48
C TRP A 113 -5.29 -2.17 1.61
N LEU A 114 -4.73 -2.71 2.68
CA LEU A 114 -4.82 -4.13 3.01
C LEU A 114 -5.63 -4.30 4.30
N ARG A 115 -6.32 -5.43 4.43
CA ARG A 115 -6.87 -5.89 5.70
C ARG A 115 -6.23 -7.20 6.09
N LYS A 116 -5.78 -7.29 7.35
CA LYS A 116 -5.36 -8.57 7.93
C LYS A 116 -6.58 -9.43 8.24
N LEU A 117 -6.58 -10.67 7.77
CA LEU A 117 -7.68 -11.61 7.93
C LEU A 117 -7.44 -12.61 9.08
N ARG A 118 -6.19 -13.00 9.31
CA ARG A 118 -5.78 -14.02 10.27
C ARG A 118 -4.42 -13.65 10.87
#